data_AF-A0A3L6PJ90-F1
#
_entry.id   AF-A0A3L6PJ90-F1
#
_cell.length_a   1.000
_cell.length_b   1.000
_cell.length_c   1.000
_cell.angle_alpha   90.00
_cell.angle_beta   90.00
_cell.angle_gamma   90.00
#
_symmetry.space_group_name_H-M   'P 1'
#
loop_
_entity.id
_entity.type
_entity.pdbx_description
1 polymer ?
#
loop_
_entity_poly.entity_id
_entity_poly.type
_entity_poly.pdbx_seq_one_letter_code
_entity_poly.pdbx_strand_id
1 'polypeptide(L)'
;MARTISALLVSADLLAASSIYFRRRAGSTNGSAIARTHLHFYMHDEYTGPNPTAALIVPGRAPLPDTVGTSRRFGDIAVMNNALTEGPQRGSQRGFTVRVSECGSVNALSMHLVMEDGEFVGSSLVVNSRVDTDLAMRESVIVGGTGRFRFARGYALSRSYDYDLAKGGIVEIDVYLY
;
A
#
# COMPACT_ATOMS: atom_id res chain seq x y z
N MET A 1 2.51 31.50 -54.75
CA MET A 1 2.96 30.17 -54.28
C MET A 1 3.96 30.39 -53.15
N ALA A 2 3.51 30.52 -51.88
CA ALA A 2 4.38 30.60 -50.68
C ALA A 2 3.55 30.76 -49.39
N ARG A 3 2.93 29.70 -48.84
CA ARG A 3 2.41 29.69 -47.45
C ARG A 3 2.29 28.27 -46.91
N THR A 4 3.41 27.62 -46.58
CA THR A 4 3.36 26.34 -45.81
C THR A 4 4.59 26.00 -44.98
N ILE A 5 5.65 26.84 -44.97
CA ILE A 5 6.93 26.45 -44.33
C ILE A 5 7.03 26.85 -42.85
N SER A 6 6.24 27.82 -42.36
CA SER A 6 6.38 28.35 -40.98
C SER A 6 5.82 27.48 -39.85
N ALA A 7 4.95 26.50 -40.13
CA ALA A 7 4.33 25.69 -39.07
C ALA A 7 5.21 24.52 -38.59
N LEU A 8 6.12 24.03 -39.45
CA LEU A 8 6.99 22.88 -39.14
C LEU A 8 8.15 23.23 -38.20
N LEU A 9 8.62 24.47 -38.21
CA LEU A 9 9.74 24.92 -37.37
C LEU A 9 9.34 25.06 -35.89
N VAL A 10 8.15 25.60 -35.62
CA VAL A 10 7.66 25.78 -34.24
C VAL A 10 7.42 24.43 -33.53
N SER A 11 7.00 23.39 -34.26
CA SER A 11 6.81 22.05 -33.70
C SER A 11 8.12 21.35 -33.33
N ALA A 12 9.22 21.60 -34.05
CA ALA A 12 10.52 21.00 -33.77
C ALA A 12 11.14 21.61 -32.49
N ASP A 13 10.99 22.91 -32.28
CA ASP A 13 11.50 23.60 -31.10
C ASP A 13 10.77 23.17 -29.81
N LEU A 14 9.46 22.90 -29.88
CA LEU A 14 8.71 22.39 -28.73
C LEU A 14 9.14 20.95 -28.33
N LEU A 15 9.46 20.11 -29.31
CA LEU A 15 9.99 18.76 -29.10
C LEU A 15 11.45 18.78 -28.61
N ALA A 16 12.26 19.72 -29.08
CA ALA A 16 13.62 19.94 -28.58
C ALA A 16 13.60 20.48 -27.14
N ALA A 17 12.71 21.43 -26.83
CA ALA A 17 12.56 21.97 -25.49
C ALA A 17 12.06 20.91 -24.49
N SER A 18 11.11 20.05 -24.87
CA SER A 18 10.63 18.96 -24.02
C SER A 18 11.70 17.88 -23.80
N SER A 19 12.43 17.48 -24.83
CA SER A 19 13.53 16.51 -24.70
C SER A 19 14.67 17.06 -23.84
N ILE A 20 14.98 18.35 -23.89
CA ILE A 20 15.95 18.99 -22.98
C ILE A 20 15.39 19.06 -21.55
N TYR A 21 14.09 19.34 -21.37
CA TYR A 21 13.45 19.33 -20.04
C TYR A 21 13.47 17.94 -19.38
N PHE A 22 13.20 16.88 -20.15
CA PHE A 22 13.29 15.51 -19.66
C PHE A 22 14.74 15.05 -19.47
N ARG A 23 15.68 15.49 -20.31
CA ARG A 23 17.11 15.13 -20.19
C ARG A 23 17.82 15.85 -19.04
N ARG A 24 17.38 17.05 -18.64
CA ARG A 24 17.95 17.78 -17.49
C ARG A 24 17.55 17.22 -16.12
N ARG A 25 16.63 16.25 -16.04
CA ARG A 25 16.36 15.48 -14.80
C ARG A 25 17.12 14.15 -14.73
N ALA A 26 17.85 13.78 -15.78
CA ALA A 26 18.87 12.72 -15.73
C ALA A 26 20.24 13.34 -15.37
N GLY A 27 20.28 14.10 -14.27
CA GLY A 27 21.51 14.65 -13.71
C GLY A 27 22.18 13.63 -12.81
N SER A 28 23.39 13.19 -13.22
CA SER A 28 24.46 12.63 -12.38
C SER A 28 24.05 11.58 -11.34
N THR A 29 24.02 10.31 -11.75
CA THR A 29 24.27 9.22 -10.80
C THR A 29 25.78 9.06 -10.62
N ASN A 30 26.42 10.02 -9.96
CA ASN A 30 27.48 9.62 -9.03
C ASN A 30 26.81 8.62 -8.09
N GLY A 31 27.40 7.44 -7.90
CA GLY A 31 26.85 6.33 -7.11
C GLY A 31 26.66 6.68 -5.63
N SER A 32 25.75 7.61 -5.34
CA SER A 32 25.07 7.71 -4.08
C SER A 32 24.20 6.48 -4.01
N ALA A 33 24.54 5.54 -3.13
CA ALA A 33 23.59 4.52 -2.73
C ALA A 33 22.29 5.27 -2.39
N ILE A 34 21.24 5.08 -3.21
CA ILE A 34 19.91 5.55 -2.87
C ILE A 34 19.70 5.10 -1.42
N ALA A 35 19.50 6.04 -0.50
CA ALA A 35 19.31 5.70 0.89
C ALA A 35 18.01 4.91 1.00
N ARG A 36 18.13 3.59 0.98
CA ARG A 36 16.99 2.67 1.03
C ARG A 36 16.55 2.59 2.48
N THR A 37 15.35 3.11 2.76
CA THR A 37 14.72 2.91 4.07
C THR A 37 14.03 1.56 4.05
N HIS A 38 14.38 0.70 5.00
CA HIS A 38 13.67 -0.55 5.25
C HIS A 38 12.99 -0.45 6.61
N LEU A 39 11.67 -0.63 6.61
CA LEU A 39 10.86 -0.67 7.81
C LEU A 39 10.27 -2.07 7.97
N HIS A 40 10.11 -2.51 9.21
CA HIS A 40 9.58 -3.83 9.53
C HIS A 40 8.59 -3.71 10.69
N PHE A 41 7.42 -4.31 10.53
CA PHE A 41 6.30 -4.18 11.47
C PHE A 41 5.51 -5.48 11.60
N TYR A 42 4.82 -5.61 12.72
CA TYR A 42 3.72 -6.55 12.93
C TYR A 42 2.41 -5.78 13.08
N MET A 43 1.44 -6.09 12.23
CA MET A 43 0.09 -5.53 12.25
C MET A 43 -0.87 -6.48 12.96
N HIS A 44 -1.63 -5.95 13.93
CA HIS A 44 -2.59 -6.71 14.73
C HIS A 44 -4.01 -6.44 14.23
N ASP A 45 -4.55 -7.36 13.44
CA ASP A 45 -5.85 -7.27 12.77
C ASP A 45 -6.86 -8.18 13.48
N GLU A 46 -7.57 -7.69 14.49
CA GLU A 46 -8.49 -8.50 15.29
C GLU A 46 -9.95 -8.26 14.88
N TYR A 47 -10.63 -9.33 14.44
CA TYR A 47 -12.04 -9.27 14.02
C TYR A 47 -13.01 -9.70 15.12
N THR A 48 -12.48 -10.38 16.12
CA THR A 48 -13.24 -11.01 17.19
C THR A 48 -12.58 -10.71 18.54
N GLY A 49 -13.27 -11.01 19.64
CA GLY A 49 -12.77 -10.74 20.99
C GLY A 49 -13.29 -9.42 21.58
N PRO A 50 -12.80 -9.02 22.77
CA PRO A 50 -13.37 -7.92 23.53
C PRO A 50 -13.04 -6.52 22.97
N ASN A 51 -11.97 -6.39 22.17
CA ASN A 51 -11.52 -5.11 21.60
C ASN A 51 -11.15 -5.28 20.12
N PRO A 52 -12.12 -5.57 19.24
CA PRO A 52 -11.82 -5.76 17.82
C PRO A 52 -11.26 -4.47 17.21
N THR A 53 -10.27 -4.61 16.33
CA THR A 53 -9.64 -3.51 15.59
C THR A 53 -10.19 -3.34 14.18
N ALA A 54 -11.02 -4.28 13.72
CA ALA A 54 -11.71 -4.23 12.44
C ALA A 54 -13.23 -4.33 12.59
N ALA A 55 -13.95 -3.69 11.67
CA ALA A 55 -15.40 -3.80 11.55
C ALA A 55 -15.82 -4.05 10.10
N LEU A 56 -16.74 -5.00 9.90
CA LEU A 56 -17.46 -5.15 8.64
C LEU A 56 -18.52 -4.05 8.54
N ILE A 57 -18.39 -3.17 7.56
CA ILE A 57 -19.29 -2.02 7.38
C ILE A 57 -20.37 -2.32 6.37
N VAL A 58 -19.99 -2.89 5.22
CA VAL A 58 -20.93 -3.26 4.17
C VAL A 58 -20.84 -4.77 3.95
N PRO A 59 -21.92 -5.51 4.22
CA PRO A 59 -21.99 -6.91 3.86
C PRO A 59 -22.09 -7.05 2.34
N GLY A 60 -21.23 -7.89 1.77
CA GLY A 60 -21.24 -8.26 0.37
C GLY A 60 -22.41 -9.18 -0.01
N ARG A 61 -22.40 -9.63 -1.27
CA ARG A 61 -23.42 -10.54 -1.80
C ARG A 61 -23.30 -11.93 -1.16
N ALA A 62 -24.42 -12.52 -0.76
CA ALA A 62 -24.42 -13.89 -0.26
C ALA A 62 -23.75 -14.84 -1.28
N PRO A 63 -22.96 -15.82 -0.83
CA PRO A 63 -22.42 -16.85 -1.72
C PRO A 63 -23.57 -17.57 -2.44
N LEU A 64 -23.31 -18.09 -3.63
CA LEU A 64 -24.26 -19.01 -4.26
C LEU A 64 -24.45 -20.23 -3.36
N PRO A 65 -25.63 -20.90 -3.38
CA PRO A 65 -25.94 -22.02 -2.50
C PRO A 65 -24.89 -23.14 -2.48
N ASP A 66 -24.13 -23.30 -3.56
CA ASP A 66 -23.10 -24.34 -3.72
C ASP A 66 -21.68 -23.88 -3.37
N THR A 67 -21.50 -22.61 -2.95
CA THR A 67 -20.21 -22.07 -2.49
C THR A 67 -20.07 -22.28 -0.99
N VAL A 68 -19.68 -23.48 -0.60
CA VAL A 68 -19.31 -23.79 0.79
C VAL A 68 -17.90 -23.24 1.07
N GLY A 69 -17.75 -22.46 2.14
CA GLY A 69 -16.46 -22.33 2.82
C GLY A 69 -15.69 -21.00 2.73
N THR A 70 -16.23 -19.90 2.19
CA THR A 70 -15.51 -18.62 2.25
C THR A 70 -16.04 -17.73 3.39
N SER A 71 -15.18 -17.41 4.36
CA SER A 71 -15.51 -16.48 5.48
C SER A 71 -15.83 -15.05 5.01
N ARG A 72 -15.55 -14.73 3.74
CA ARG A 72 -15.70 -13.41 3.13
C ARG A 72 -16.49 -13.52 1.84
N ARG A 73 -17.36 -12.55 1.61
CA ARG A 73 -18.26 -12.44 0.45
C ARG A 73 -17.75 -11.39 -0.54
N PHE A 74 -18.01 -11.60 -1.82
CA PHE A 74 -17.81 -10.57 -2.85
C PHE A 74 -18.49 -9.26 -2.42
N GLY A 75 -17.71 -8.18 -2.36
CA GLY A 75 -18.19 -6.86 -1.98
C GLY A 75 -18.26 -6.58 -0.49
N ASP A 76 -17.78 -7.48 0.39
CA ASP A 76 -17.60 -7.12 1.80
C ASP A 76 -16.63 -5.93 1.90
N ILE A 77 -17.07 -4.85 2.57
CA ILE A 77 -16.23 -3.69 2.90
C ILE A 77 -15.97 -3.69 4.39
N ALA A 78 -14.70 -3.78 4.76
CA ALA A 78 -14.25 -3.70 6.14
C ALA A 78 -13.32 -2.50 6.33
N VAL A 79 -13.38 -1.91 7.52
CA VAL A 79 -12.49 -0.83 7.96
C VAL A 79 -11.76 -1.29 9.19
N MET A 80 -10.44 -1.05 9.23
CA MET A 80 -9.55 -1.52 10.28
C MET A 80 -8.68 -0.38 10.79
N ASN A 81 -8.46 -0.34 12.10
CA ASN A 81 -7.56 0.57 12.79
C ASN A 81 -6.65 -0.26 13.70
N ASN A 82 -5.61 -0.81 13.08
CA ASN A 82 -4.78 -1.86 13.64
C ASN A 82 -3.53 -1.27 14.29
N ALA A 83 -3.07 -1.88 15.37
CA ALA A 83 -1.77 -1.53 15.93
C ALA A 83 -0.65 -2.04 15.03
N LEU A 84 0.44 -1.27 14.93
CA LEU A 84 1.70 -1.62 14.27
C LEU A 84 2.81 -1.63 15.32
N THR A 85 3.62 -2.68 15.32
CA THR A 85 4.57 -2.95 16.41
C THR A 85 5.90 -3.48 15.87
N GLU A 86 7.02 -3.21 16.55
CA GLU A 86 8.36 -3.67 16.11
C GLU A 86 8.55 -5.19 16.27
N GLY A 87 7.83 -5.79 17.23
CA GLY A 87 7.78 -7.23 17.45
C GLY A 87 6.32 -7.70 17.53
N PRO A 88 6.05 -9.01 17.67
CA PRO A 88 4.68 -9.53 17.81
C PRO A 88 3.99 -9.13 19.13
N GLN A 89 4.67 -8.38 20.01
CA GLN A 89 4.09 -7.81 21.23
C GLN A 89 3.48 -6.43 20.96
N ARG A 90 2.56 -5.97 21.84
CA ARG A 90 1.85 -4.68 21.66
C ARG A 90 2.83 -3.50 21.56
N GLY A 91 2.47 -2.53 20.72
CA GLY A 91 3.28 -1.34 20.42
C GLY A 91 2.39 -0.13 20.15
N SER A 92 3.03 0.97 19.76
CA SER A 92 2.47 2.31 19.77
C SER A 92 2.03 2.84 18.41
N GLN A 93 2.44 2.25 17.29
CA GLN A 93 2.10 2.78 15.96
C GLN A 93 0.71 2.31 15.50
N ARG A 94 0.13 3.01 14.51
CA ARG A 94 -1.23 2.71 14.01
C ARG A 94 -1.27 2.60 12.49
N GLY A 95 -2.06 1.65 12.01
CA GLY A 95 -2.39 1.46 10.61
C GLY A 95 -3.89 1.58 10.39
N PHE A 96 -4.33 2.50 9.53
CA PHE A 96 -5.73 2.58 9.09
C PHE A 96 -5.88 1.90 7.73
N THR A 97 -6.80 0.95 7.61
CA THR A 97 -7.00 0.17 6.38
C THR A 97 -8.46 0.11 6.00
N VAL A 98 -8.73 0.22 4.70
CA VAL A 98 -10.00 -0.15 4.08
C VAL A 98 -9.76 -1.34 3.17
N ARG A 99 -10.60 -2.37 3.33
CA ARG A 99 -10.57 -3.60 2.54
C ARG A 99 -11.87 -3.76 1.79
N VAL A 100 -11.78 -4.16 0.52
CA VAL A 100 -12.91 -4.63 -0.28
C VAL A 100 -12.62 -6.05 -0.73
N SER A 101 -13.49 -6.99 -0.38
CA SER A 101 -13.35 -8.39 -0.81
C SER A 101 -13.75 -8.53 -2.28
N GLU A 102 -12.84 -9.07 -3.09
CA GLU A 102 -13.16 -9.48 -4.45
C GLU A 102 -13.85 -10.85 -4.40
N CYS A 103 -13.19 -11.87 -3.86
CA CYS A 103 -13.79 -13.19 -3.72
C CYS A 103 -13.00 -13.98 -2.67
N GLY A 104 -13.66 -14.47 -1.63
CA GLY A 104 -13.01 -15.25 -0.57
C GLY A 104 -11.80 -14.55 0.06
N SER A 105 -10.62 -15.15 -0.09
CA SER A 105 -9.33 -14.68 0.44
C SER A 105 -8.73 -13.51 -0.34
N VAL A 106 -9.28 -13.16 -1.52
CA VAL A 106 -8.76 -12.09 -2.37
C VAL A 106 -9.42 -10.75 -2.07
N ASN A 107 -8.59 -9.72 -1.92
CA ASN A 107 -8.99 -8.40 -1.46
C ASN A 107 -8.26 -7.27 -2.17
N ALA A 108 -8.97 -6.17 -2.45
CA ALA A 108 -8.37 -4.87 -2.67
C ALA A 108 -8.16 -4.18 -1.31
N LEU A 109 -6.95 -3.69 -1.05
CA LEU A 109 -6.58 -2.98 0.18
C LEU A 109 -6.08 -1.57 -0.14
N SER A 110 -6.53 -0.62 0.68
CA SER A 110 -5.94 0.72 0.80
C SER A 110 -5.59 0.95 2.26
N MET A 111 -4.31 1.10 2.56
CA MET A 111 -3.79 1.18 3.93
C MET A 111 -2.92 2.42 4.11
N HIS A 112 -3.08 3.08 5.25
CA HIS A 112 -2.27 4.19 5.72
C HIS A 112 -1.48 3.74 6.93
N LEU A 113 -0.15 3.70 6.81
CA LEU A 113 0.75 3.42 7.92
C LEU A 113 1.14 4.75 8.57
N VAL A 114 0.84 4.94 9.86
CA VAL A 114 1.09 6.18 10.60
C VAL A 114 2.12 5.91 11.68
N MET A 115 3.25 6.61 11.60
CA MET A 115 4.33 6.49 12.56
C MET A 115 4.03 7.39 13.77
N GLU A 116 3.75 6.78 14.92
CA GLU A 116 3.44 7.52 16.16
C GLU A 116 4.65 7.67 17.10
N ASP A 117 5.76 7.01 16.78
CA ASP A 117 6.98 7.02 17.60
C ASP A 117 8.25 6.89 16.72
N GLY A 118 9.41 7.08 17.34
CA GLY A 118 10.71 6.92 16.73
C GLY A 118 11.09 8.04 15.76
N GLU A 119 12.08 7.76 14.90
CA GLU A 119 12.64 8.75 13.96
C GLU A 119 11.60 9.31 12.98
N PHE A 120 10.58 8.53 12.65
CA PHE A 120 9.59 8.88 11.63
C PHE A 120 8.29 9.46 12.21
N VAL A 121 8.23 9.72 13.52
CA VAL A 121 7.02 10.24 14.18
C VAL A 121 6.35 11.38 13.42
N GLY A 122 5.02 11.28 13.26
CA GLY A 122 4.20 12.23 12.50
C GLY A 122 4.27 12.07 10.97
N SER A 123 5.03 11.11 10.46
CA SER A 123 5.07 10.75 9.04
C SER A 123 4.12 9.58 8.75
N SER A 124 3.70 9.45 7.49
CA SER A 124 2.84 8.35 7.07
C SER A 124 3.17 7.83 5.67
N LEU A 125 2.80 6.59 5.40
CA LEU A 125 2.88 5.96 4.08
C LEU A 125 1.50 5.55 3.61
N VAL A 126 1.29 5.55 2.29
CA VAL A 126 0.09 5.02 1.65
C VAL A 126 0.45 3.77 0.86
N VAL A 127 -0.21 2.67 1.21
CA VAL A 127 -0.08 1.36 0.61
C VAL A 127 -1.35 1.05 -0.17
N ASN A 128 -1.22 0.58 -1.40
CA ASN A 128 -2.35 0.09 -2.18
C ASN A 128 -2.02 -1.27 -2.79
N SER A 129 -2.99 -2.19 -2.82
CA SER A 129 -2.71 -3.55 -3.29
C SER A 129 -3.96 -4.35 -3.60
N ARG A 130 -3.77 -5.38 -4.42
CA ARG A 130 -4.65 -6.54 -4.52
C ARG A 130 -3.93 -7.72 -3.86
N VAL A 131 -4.40 -8.17 -2.71
CA VAL A 131 -3.78 -9.27 -1.96
C VAL A 131 -4.67 -10.49 -1.96
N ASP A 132 -4.06 -11.65 -2.14
CA ASP A 132 -4.66 -12.94 -1.85
C ASP A 132 -4.06 -13.44 -0.53
N THR A 133 -4.89 -13.53 0.50
CA THR A 133 -4.45 -13.92 1.86
C THR A 133 -3.95 -15.37 1.91
N ASP A 134 -4.30 -16.22 0.94
CA ASP A 134 -3.85 -17.62 0.90
C ASP A 134 -2.40 -17.74 0.38
N LEU A 135 -1.88 -16.70 -0.27
CA LEU A 135 -0.48 -16.66 -0.70
C LEU A 135 0.45 -16.44 0.50
N ALA A 136 1.56 -17.17 0.54
CA ALA A 136 2.56 -17.07 1.62
C ALA A 136 3.21 -15.67 1.72
N MET A 137 3.36 -14.98 0.59
CA MET A 137 3.92 -13.62 0.50
C MET A 137 3.07 -12.79 -0.44
N ARG A 138 2.72 -11.57 -0.03
CA ARG A 138 1.88 -10.65 -0.81
C ARG A 138 2.59 -9.32 -0.98
N GLU A 139 2.73 -8.90 -2.22
CA GLU A 139 3.33 -7.61 -2.56
C GLU A 139 2.26 -6.51 -2.63
N SER A 140 2.62 -5.33 -2.15
CA SER A 140 1.81 -4.12 -2.18
C SER A 140 2.66 -2.95 -2.63
N VAL A 141 2.05 -1.95 -3.29
CA VAL A 141 2.80 -0.78 -3.76
C VAL A 141 2.74 0.34 -2.72
N ILE A 142 3.87 1.00 -2.50
CA ILE A 142 3.91 2.29 -1.80
C ILE A 142 3.69 3.38 -2.85
N VAL A 143 2.54 4.02 -2.79
CA VAL A 143 2.13 5.05 -3.76
C VAL A 143 2.54 6.46 -3.33
N GLY A 144 2.92 6.64 -2.07
CA GLY A 144 3.34 7.93 -1.53
C GLY A 144 3.50 7.94 -0.01
N GLY A 145 3.83 9.11 0.52
CA GLY A 145 3.93 9.35 1.94
C GLY A 145 3.91 10.83 2.31
N THR A 146 3.81 11.09 3.60
CA THR A 146 3.80 12.43 4.21
C THR A 146 5.01 12.59 5.14
N GLY A 147 5.26 13.82 5.60
CA GLY A 147 6.37 14.09 6.52
C GLY A 147 7.72 13.70 5.94
N ARG A 148 8.48 12.88 6.67
CA ARG A 148 9.78 12.36 6.25
C ARG A 148 9.69 11.42 5.04
N PHE A 149 8.51 10.87 4.76
CA PHE A 149 8.26 10.02 3.59
C PHE A 149 7.69 10.79 2.39
N ARG A 150 7.86 12.11 2.34
CA ARG A 150 7.40 12.90 1.20
C ARG A 150 8.07 12.41 -0.09
N PHE A 151 7.24 12.13 -1.10
CA PHE A 151 7.64 11.54 -2.38
C PHE A 151 8.17 10.09 -2.29
N ALA A 152 7.99 9.42 -1.15
CA ALA A 152 8.39 8.02 -1.01
C ALA A 152 7.70 7.15 -2.07
N ARG A 153 8.48 6.26 -2.66
CA ARG A 153 8.02 5.20 -3.53
C ARG A 153 8.68 3.91 -3.07
N GLY A 154 8.02 2.79 -3.30
CA GLY A 154 8.39 1.57 -2.62
C GLY A 154 7.50 0.40 -2.95
N TYR A 155 7.79 -0.70 -2.29
CA TYR A 155 6.88 -1.83 -2.18
C TYR A 155 6.88 -2.32 -0.73
N ALA A 156 5.80 -2.98 -0.36
CA ALA A 156 5.67 -3.69 0.90
C ALA A 156 5.44 -5.17 0.62
N LEU A 157 6.05 -6.03 1.44
CA LEU A 157 5.83 -7.45 1.45
C LEU A 157 5.13 -7.81 2.76
N SER A 158 4.00 -8.50 2.66
CA SER A 158 3.27 -8.97 3.84
C SER A 158 3.19 -10.49 3.88
N ARG A 159 3.33 -11.06 5.08
CA ARG A 159 3.22 -12.50 5.36
C ARG A 159 2.41 -12.76 6.64
N SER A 160 1.72 -13.89 6.68
CA SER A 160 0.86 -14.23 7.81
C SER A 160 1.76 -14.77 8.92
N TYR A 161 1.75 -14.15 10.10
CA TYR A 161 2.51 -14.63 11.25
C TYR A 161 1.68 -15.63 12.05
N ASP A 162 0.49 -15.19 12.48
CA ASP A 162 -0.54 -16.02 13.11
C ASP A 162 -1.88 -15.42 12.69
N TYR A 163 -2.45 -15.87 11.58
CA TYR A 163 -3.60 -15.20 10.96
C TYR A 163 -4.66 -16.20 10.52
N ASP A 164 -5.89 -15.97 10.96
CA ASP A 164 -7.07 -16.71 10.54
C ASP A 164 -8.04 -15.78 9.77
N LEU A 165 -8.59 -16.26 8.65
CA LEU A 165 -9.47 -15.45 7.79
C LEU A 165 -10.76 -14.98 8.50
N ALA A 166 -11.27 -15.73 9.47
CA ALA A 166 -12.51 -15.45 10.17
C ALA A 166 -12.29 -14.62 11.45
N LYS A 167 -11.17 -14.84 12.14
CA LYS A 167 -10.86 -14.20 13.44
C LYS A 167 -9.90 -13.04 13.33
N GLY A 168 -9.13 -12.98 12.25
CA GLY A 168 -7.98 -12.09 12.12
C GLY A 168 -6.73 -12.68 12.78
N GLY A 169 -5.76 -11.82 13.10
CA GLY A 169 -4.52 -12.17 13.77
C GLY A 169 -3.38 -11.21 13.44
N ILE A 170 -2.16 -11.72 13.39
CA ILE A 170 -0.94 -10.94 13.18
C ILE A 170 -0.42 -11.12 11.75
N VAL A 171 -0.16 -9.99 11.09
CA VAL A 171 0.48 -9.91 9.76
C VAL A 171 1.81 -9.20 9.89
N GLU A 172 2.89 -9.83 9.43
CA GLU A 172 4.21 -9.23 9.37
C GLU A 172 4.36 -8.48 8.04
N ILE A 173 4.95 -7.29 8.08
CA ILE A 173 5.06 -6.36 6.94
C ILE A 173 6.49 -5.80 6.87
N ASP A 174 7.14 -6.00 5.72
CA ASP A 174 8.40 -5.34 5.35
C ASP A 174 8.13 -4.26 4.31
N VAL A 175 8.65 -3.05 4.51
CA VAL A 175 8.48 -1.91 3.60
C VAL A 175 9.83 -1.44 3.11
N TYR A 176 10.01 -1.38 1.79
CA TYR A 176 11.23 -0.92 1.15
C TYR A 176 10.96 0.36 0.36
N LEU A 177 11.65 1.45 0.74
CA LEU A 177 11.52 2.76 0.12
C LEU A 177 12.78 3.14 -0.67
N TYR A 178 12.59 3.93 -1.73
CA TYR A 178 13.63 4.46 -2.62
C TYR A 178 13.38 5.92 -3.01
#